data_AF-A0A7C0YAE7-F1
#
_entry.id   AF-A0A7C0YAE7-F1
#
_cell.length_a   1.000
_cell.length_b   1.000
_cell.length_c   1.000
_cell.angle_alpha   90.00
_cell.angle_beta   90.00
_cell.angle_gamma   90.00
#
_symmetry.space_group_name_H-M   'P 1'
#
loop_
_entity.id
_entity.type
_entity.pdbx_description
1 polymer ?
#
loop_
_entity_poly.entity_id
_entity_poly.type
_entity_poly.pdbx_seq_one_letter_code
_entity_poly.pdbx_strand_id
1 'polypeptide(L)'
;MIRISAPGKIHLIGEHSVVYGEPAIISAVGLRTFAEAEKSDKILVRDRKTDFIQEWSVDDVLDFAHRVKNIWEDGKKTSDFSRVFEIIRGNNFKKIVIGTALHRLGIEGGISLVLDREIPIGSGLGSSASL
;
A
#
# COMPACT_ATOMS: atom_id res chain seq x y z
N MET A 1 14.17 14.91 -5.67
CA MET A 1 13.72 13.54 -5.99
C MET A 1 14.45 12.56 -5.09
N ILE A 2 13.74 11.63 -4.47
CA ILE A 2 14.29 10.55 -3.62
C ILE A 2 13.85 9.23 -4.22
N ARG A 3 14.73 8.23 -4.25
CA ARG A 3 14.41 6.86 -4.68
C ARG A 3 14.59 5.90 -3.51
N ILE A 4 13.57 5.09 -3.25
CA ILE A 4 13.60 4.02 -2.25
C ILE A 4 13.23 2.69 -2.88
N SER A 5 13.47 1.60 -2.15
CA SER A 5 13.02 0.28 -2.56
C SER A 5 12.72 -0.62 -1.37
N ALA A 6 11.77 -1.53 -1.56
CA ALA A 6 11.45 -2.59 -0.63
C ALA A 6 11.61 -3.97 -1.31
N PRO A 7 12.12 -4.99 -0.60
CA PRO A 7 12.24 -6.34 -1.14
C PRO A 7 10.90 -7.08 -1.12
N GLY A 8 10.75 -8.05 -2.03
CA GLY A 8 9.75 -9.10 -1.88
C GLY A 8 10.10 -10.05 -0.73
N LYS A 9 9.21 -11.01 -0.47
CA LYS A 9 9.41 -12.04 0.55
C LYS A 9 9.11 -13.43 0.02
N ILE A 10 9.65 -14.44 0.67
CA ILE A 10 9.25 -15.84 0.50
C ILE A 10 8.97 -16.46 1.86
N HIS A 11 7.91 -17.27 1.96
CA HIS A 11 7.71 -18.16 3.11
C HIS A 11 8.55 -19.41 2.87
N LEU A 12 9.54 -19.66 3.72
CA LEU A 12 10.32 -20.89 3.67
C LEU A 12 9.50 -22.05 4.22
N ILE A 13 8.84 -21.84 5.37
CA ILE A 13 7.90 -22.78 6.00
C ILE A 13 6.82 -22.02 6.79
N GLY A 14 5.68 -22.69 7.03
CA GLY A 14 4.67 -22.23 8.00
C GLY A 14 3.60 -21.27 7.48
N GLU A 15 3.38 -21.16 6.16
CA GLU A 15 2.38 -20.23 5.60
C GLU A 15 0.95 -20.48 6.11
N HIS A 16 0.56 -21.75 6.32
CA HIS A 16 -0.73 -22.09 6.93
C HIS A 16 -0.66 -22.16 8.47
N SER A 17 0.54 -22.34 9.05
CA SER A 17 0.73 -22.44 10.50
C SER A 17 0.35 -21.14 11.21
N VAL A 18 0.67 -19.98 10.61
CA VAL A 18 0.35 -18.65 11.18
C VAL A 18 -1.15 -18.41 11.35
N VAL A 19 -2.01 -19.12 10.61
CA VAL A 19 -3.47 -19.04 10.76
C VAL A 19 -3.93 -19.59 12.13
N TYR A 20 -3.15 -20.51 12.71
CA TYR A 20 -3.42 -21.13 13.99
C TYR A 20 -2.59 -20.52 15.15
N GLY A 21 -1.91 -19.39 14.91
CA GLY A 21 -1.06 -18.75 15.90
C GLY A 21 0.35 -19.34 16.03
N GLU A 22 0.72 -20.27 15.15
CA GLU A 22 2.03 -20.92 15.14
C GLU A 22 3.04 -20.15 14.26
N PRO A 23 4.36 -20.25 14.52
CA PRO A 23 5.36 -19.45 13.80
C PRO A 23 5.56 -19.87 12.33
N ALA A 24 6.10 -18.94 11.53
CA ALA A 24 6.59 -19.17 10.18
C ALA A 24 8.01 -18.62 10.01
N ILE A 25 8.78 -19.21 9.09
CA ILE A 25 10.09 -18.68 8.69
C ILE A 25 9.94 -18.01 7.34
N ILE A 26 10.25 -16.72 7.29
CA ILE A 26 10.11 -15.86 6.11
C ILE A 26 11.47 -15.22 5.83
N SER A 27 11.83 -15.10 4.55
CA SER A 27 13.04 -14.40 4.12
C SER A 27 12.72 -13.34 3.07
N ALA A 28 13.47 -12.24 3.08
CA ALA A 28 13.45 -11.27 1.99
C ALA A 28 14.13 -11.86 0.75
N VAL A 29 13.67 -11.48 -0.44
CA VAL A 29 14.29 -11.90 -1.71
C VAL A 29 14.89 -10.70 -2.46
N GLY A 30 15.75 -10.99 -3.42
CA GLY A 30 16.45 -9.97 -4.21
C GLY A 30 15.55 -9.15 -5.13
N LEU A 31 14.36 -9.65 -5.48
CA LEU A 31 13.37 -8.93 -6.30
C LEU A 31 12.76 -7.77 -5.50
N ARG A 32 12.67 -6.58 -6.11
CA ARG A 32 12.26 -5.36 -5.39
C ARG A 32 11.12 -4.61 -6.06
N THR A 33 10.43 -3.82 -5.24
CA THR A 33 9.62 -2.68 -5.68
C THR A 33 10.41 -1.40 -5.44
N PHE A 34 10.37 -0.47 -6.39
CA PHE A 34 11.01 0.83 -6.32
C PHE A 34 9.95 1.93 -6.31
N ALA A 35 10.18 2.97 -5.52
CA ALA A 35 9.39 4.18 -5.54
C ALA A 35 10.32 5.39 -5.67
N GLU A 36 10.05 6.22 -6.67
CA GLU A 36 10.66 7.53 -6.86
C GLU A 36 9.66 8.59 -6.43
N ALA A 37 10.08 9.48 -5.53
CA ALA A 37 9.24 10.48 -4.89
C ALA A 37 9.79 11.89 -5.08
N GLU A 38 8.90 12.83 -5.33
CA GLU A 38 9.20 14.26 -5.38
C GLU A 38 8.06 15.08 -4.77
N LYS A 39 8.39 16.25 -4.23
CA LYS A 39 7.38 17.20 -3.76
C LYS A 39 6.53 17.67 -4.94
N SER A 40 5.24 17.85 -4.71
CA SER A 40 4.27 18.30 -5.71
C SER A 40 3.18 19.12 -5.01
N ASP A 41 2.35 19.82 -5.78
CA ASP A 41 1.15 20.49 -5.27
C ASP A 41 -0.04 19.52 -5.12
N LYS A 42 0.05 18.35 -5.76
CA LYS A 42 -0.99 17.31 -5.79
C LYS A 42 -0.42 15.94 -5.47
N ILE A 43 -1.30 14.97 -5.27
CA ILE A 43 -0.94 13.55 -5.15
C ILE A 43 -1.00 12.92 -6.54
N LEU A 44 0.15 12.63 -7.13
CA LEU A 44 0.26 11.97 -8.43
C LEU A 44 0.88 10.59 -8.24
N VAL A 45 0.27 9.56 -8.83
CA VAL A 45 0.81 8.20 -8.80
C VAL A 45 0.85 7.62 -10.21
N ARG A 46 2.04 7.20 -10.63
CA ARG A 46 2.28 6.51 -11.90
C ARG A 46 2.94 5.17 -11.65
N ASP A 47 2.51 4.14 -12.35
CA ASP A 47 3.18 2.83 -12.36
C ASP A 47 3.89 2.65 -13.70
N ARG A 48 5.19 2.34 -13.73
CA ARG A 48 5.96 2.18 -14.98
C ARG A 48 5.61 0.90 -15.74
N LYS A 49 5.03 -0.09 -15.07
CA LYS A 49 4.75 -1.41 -15.66
C LYS A 49 3.31 -1.54 -16.17
N THR A 50 2.47 -0.53 -15.95
CA THR A 50 1.06 -0.51 -16.36
C THR A 50 0.64 0.89 -16.79
N ASP A 51 -0.47 1.05 -17.50
CA ASP A 51 -1.00 2.38 -17.85
C ASP A 51 -1.69 3.10 -16.66
N PHE A 52 -1.40 2.69 -15.42
CA PHE A 52 -2.00 3.27 -14.23
C PHE A 52 -1.42 4.66 -13.96
N ILE A 53 -2.27 5.67 -14.11
CA ILE A 53 -2.01 7.06 -13.71
C ILE A 53 -3.22 7.55 -12.93
N GLN A 54 -2.97 8.11 -11.75
CA GLN A 54 -4.00 8.72 -10.91
C GLN A 54 -3.50 10.02 -10.31
N GLU A 55 -4.40 10.99 -10.17
CA GLU A 55 -4.14 12.30 -9.58
C GLU A 55 -5.27 12.66 -8.62
N TRP A 56 -4.92 13.20 -7.45
CA TRP A 56 -5.87 13.69 -6.46
C TRP A 56 -5.36 14.98 -5.80
N SER A 57 -6.27 15.79 -5.24
CA SER A 57 -5.87 16.84 -4.30
C SER A 57 -5.37 16.22 -2.99
N VAL A 58 -4.58 16.98 -2.22
CA VAL A 58 -4.08 16.51 -0.92
C VAL A 58 -5.23 16.32 0.07
N ASP A 59 -6.15 17.28 0.13
CA ASP A 59 -7.33 17.23 1.00
C ASP A 59 -8.19 16.00 0.72
N ASP A 60 -8.46 15.70 -0.57
CA ASP A 60 -9.24 14.52 -0.96
C ASP A 60 -8.60 13.20 -0.50
N VAL A 61 -7.27 13.15 -0.43
CA VAL A 61 -6.51 11.97 -0.02
C VAL A 61 -6.53 11.82 1.50
N LEU A 62 -6.34 12.92 2.22
CA LEU A 62 -6.40 12.95 3.69
C LEU A 62 -7.81 12.61 4.18
N ASP A 63 -8.85 13.27 3.66
CA ASP A 63 -10.25 13.02 4.02
C ASP A 63 -10.67 11.58 3.72
N PHE A 64 -10.21 11.04 2.59
CA PHE A 64 -10.47 9.65 2.24
C PHE A 64 -9.80 8.67 3.21
N ALA A 65 -8.53 8.89 3.57
CA ALA A 65 -7.85 8.06 4.55
C ALA A 65 -8.51 8.14 5.93
N HIS A 66 -8.94 9.33 6.36
CA HIS A 66 -9.70 9.52 7.59
C HIS A 66 -11.01 8.73 7.62
N ARG A 67 -11.79 8.77 6.53
CA ARG A 67 -13.01 7.95 6.43
C ARG A 67 -12.71 6.46 6.51
N VAL A 68 -11.73 5.98 5.75
CA VAL A 68 -11.38 4.54 5.74
C VAL A 68 -10.90 4.08 7.11
N LYS A 69 -10.15 4.92 7.83
CA LYS A 69 -9.76 4.65 9.22
C LYS A 69 -10.98 4.47 10.13
N ASN A 70 -12.00 5.32 10.04
CA ASN A 70 -13.21 5.17 10.84
C ASN A 70 -13.95 3.86 10.53
N ILE A 71 -14.05 3.51 9.24
CA ILE A 71 -14.65 2.24 8.80
C ILE A 71 -13.85 1.04 9.33
N TRP A 72 -12.51 1.14 9.34
CA TRP A 72 -11.64 0.12 9.92
C TRP A 72 -11.86 -0.04 11.43
N GLU A 73 -11.95 1.07 12.17
CA GLU A 73 -12.23 1.06 13.61
C GLU A 73 -13.60 0.45 13.93
N ASP A 74 -14.62 0.74 13.11
CA ASP A 74 -15.94 0.13 13.24
C ASP A 74 -15.87 -1.38 12.97
N GLY A 75 -15.16 -1.79 11.92
CA GLY A 75 -14.97 -3.20 11.58
C GLY A 75 -14.28 -4.00 12.69
N LYS A 76 -13.34 -3.41 13.43
CA LYS A 76 -12.75 -4.04 14.62
C LYS A 76 -13.75 -4.28 15.74
N LYS A 77 -14.73 -3.38 15.91
CA LYS A 77 -15.77 -3.51 16.96
C LYS A 77 -16.82 -4.55 16.58
N THR A 78 -17.20 -4.59 15.31
CA THR A 78 -18.25 -5.47 14.80
C THR A 78 -17.73 -6.82 14.31
N SER A 79 -16.42 -6.97 14.17
CA SER A 79 -15.78 -8.08 13.45
C SER A 79 -16.22 -8.21 11.99
N ASP A 80 -16.71 -7.11 11.39
CA ASP A 80 -17.14 -7.06 9.98
C ASP A 80 -16.30 -6.03 9.19
N PHE A 81 -15.44 -6.54 8.31
CA PHE A 81 -14.56 -5.75 7.46
C PHE A 81 -15.06 -5.65 6.00
N SER A 82 -16.28 -6.12 5.71
CA SER A 82 -16.81 -6.17 4.33
C SER A 82 -16.75 -4.81 3.64
N ARG A 83 -17.12 -3.74 4.37
CA ARG A 83 -17.05 -2.35 3.88
C ARG A 83 -15.62 -1.91 3.54
N VAL A 84 -14.63 -2.32 4.35
CA VAL A 84 -13.22 -2.02 4.06
C VAL A 84 -12.80 -2.74 2.77
N PHE A 85 -13.15 -4.01 2.64
CA PHE A 85 -12.82 -4.79 1.45
C PHE A 85 -13.47 -4.26 0.18
N GLU A 86 -14.74 -3.80 0.25
CA GLU A 86 -15.41 -3.14 -0.87
C GLU A 86 -14.66 -1.89 -1.34
N ILE A 87 -14.18 -1.06 -0.41
CA ILE A 87 -13.41 0.14 -0.73
C ILE A 87 -12.07 -0.22 -1.38
N ILE A 88 -11.38 -1.24 -0.84
CA ILE A 88 -10.04 -1.67 -1.30
C ILE A 88 -10.08 -2.34 -2.68
N ARG A 89 -11.16 -3.07 -3.02
CA ARG A 89 -11.28 -3.80 -4.31
C ARG A 89 -11.22 -2.89 -5.54
N GLY A 90 -11.41 -1.57 -5.40
CA GLY A 90 -11.21 -0.59 -6.47
C GLY A 90 -9.76 -0.11 -6.61
N ASN A 91 -9.55 0.96 -7.38
CA ASN A 91 -8.25 1.63 -7.53
C ASN A 91 -7.85 2.49 -6.30
N ASN A 92 -8.48 2.25 -5.15
CA ASN A 92 -8.36 3.09 -3.94
C ASN A 92 -7.21 2.68 -3.02
N PHE A 93 -6.69 1.45 -3.14
CA PHE A 93 -5.65 0.95 -2.23
C PHE A 93 -4.47 1.93 -2.09
N LYS A 94 -3.92 2.40 -3.21
CA LYS A 94 -2.80 3.37 -3.23
C LYS A 94 -3.20 4.70 -2.56
N LYS A 95 -4.42 5.18 -2.80
CA LYS A 95 -4.95 6.41 -2.18
C LYS A 95 -5.01 6.28 -0.65
N ILE A 96 -5.44 5.12 -0.14
CA ILE A 96 -5.52 4.84 1.30
C ILE A 96 -4.12 4.82 1.91
N VAL A 97 -3.18 4.09 1.29
CA VAL A 97 -1.81 3.96 1.79
C VAL A 97 -1.13 5.33 1.87
N ILE A 98 -1.22 6.12 0.80
CA ILE A 98 -0.62 7.45 0.74
C ILE A 98 -1.25 8.36 1.79
N GLY A 99 -2.58 8.46 1.84
CA GLY A 99 -3.25 9.34 2.81
C GLY A 99 -2.99 8.94 4.26
N THR A 100 -2.91 7.64 4.54
CA THR A 100 -2.56 7.13 5.86
C THR A 100 -1.12 7.51 6.24
N ALA A 101 -0.17 7.40 5.30
CA ALA A 101 1.22 7.78 5.51
C ALA A 101 1.38 9.29 5.73
N LEU A 102 0.77 10.11 4.87
CA LEU A 102 0.81 11.57 4.99
C LEU A 102 0.21 12.04 6.31
N HIS A 103 -0.97 11.55 6.67
CA HIS A 103 -1.62 11.86 7.94
C HIS A 103 -0.74 11.48 9.14
N ARG A 104 -0.15 10.27 9.13
CA ARG A 104 0.69 9.79 10.23
C ARG A 104 2.00 10.56 10.37
N LEU A 105 2.52 11.09 9.26
CA LEU A 105 3.76 11.88 9.21
C LEU A 105 3.52 13.39 9.37
N GLY A 106 2.27 13.85 9.43
CA GLY A 106 1.94 15.28 9.51
C GLY A 106 2.33 16.05 8.25
N ILE A 107 2.25 15.42 7.07
CA ILE A 107 2.60 16.04 5.78
C ILE A 107 1.32 16.57 5.13
N GLU A 108 1.27 17.89 4.92
CA GLU A 108 0.15 18.59 4.28
C GLU A 108 0.42 18.93 2.80
N GLY A 109 1.62 18.63 2.29
CA GLY A 109 2.01 18.87 0.90
C GLY A 109 1.73 17.69 -0.03
N GLY A 110 1.69 17.97 -1.33
CA GLY A 110 1.55 16.93 -2.36
C GLY A 110 2.84 16.15 -2.63
N ILE A 111 2.68 14.99 -3.26
CA ILE A 111 3.76 14.09 -3.62
C ILE A 111 3.48 13.47 -4.99
N SER A 112 4.48 13.50 -5.86
CA SER A 112 4.49 12.73 -7.11
C SER A 112 5.29 11.46 -6.88
N LEU A 113 4.67 10.32 -7.18
CA LEU A 113 5.20 8.98 -6.97
C LEU A 113 5.24 8.22 -8.29
N VAL A 114 6.43 7.75 -8.65
CA VAL A 114 6.64 6.84 -9.77
C VAL A 114 7.05 5.48 -9.22
N LEU A 115 6.24 4.46 -9.51
CA LEU A 115 6.39 3.11 -9.00
C LEU A 115 6.96 2.21 -10.10
N ASP A 116 7.89 1.34 -9.73
CA ASP A 116 8.45 0.31 -10.61
C ASP A 116 8.64 -0.98 -9.80
N ARG A 117 8.68 -2.14 -10.47
CA ARG A 117 8.73 -3.43 -9.78
C ARG A 117 9.31 -4.55 -10.63
N GLU A 118 10.05 -5.40 -9.94
CA GLU A 118 10.60 -6.67 -10.44
C GLU A 118 9.78 -7.88 -9.95
N ILE A 119 9.04 -7.71 -8.83
CA ILE A 119 8.29 -8.79 -8.19
C ILE A 119 7.05 -9.14 -9.04
N PRO A 120 6.91 -10.39 -9.51
CA PRO A 120 5.72 -10.83 -10.24
C PRO A 120 4.46 -10.77 -9.38
N ILE A 121 3.35 -10.28 -9.97
CA ILE A 121 2.06 -10.20 -9.28
C ILE A 121 1.47 -11.60 -9.09
N GLY A 122 0.86 -11.85 -7.93
CA GLY A 122 0.15 -13.11 -7.68
C GLY A 122 1.05 -14.33 -7.47
N SER A 123 2.35 -14.12 -7.32
CA SER A 123 3.36 -15.19 -7.21
C SER A 123 3.62 -15.69 -5.77
N GLY A 124 2.89 -15.18 -4.78
CA GLY A 124 3.19 -15.42 -3.36
C GLY A 124 4.41 -14.65 -2.84
N LEU A 125 5.13 -13.91 -3.70
CA LEU A 125 6.35 -13.18 -3.33
C LEU A 125 6.12 -11.84 -2.60
N GLY A 126 4.88 -11.56 -2.20
CA GLY A 126 4.53 -10.36 -1.45
C GLY A 126 4.59 -9.06 -2.23
N SER A 127 4.27 -9.06 -3.54
CA SER A 127 4.32 -7.86 -4.39
C SER A 127 3.52 -6.68 -3.81
N SER A 128 2.34 -6.94 -3.24
CA SER A 128 1.48 -5.90 -2.67
C SER A 128 1.95 -5.42 -1.30
N ALA A 129 2.69 -6.24 -0.55
CA ALA A 129 3.25 -5.87 0.74
C ALA A 129 4.56 -5.09 0.60
N SER A 130 5.29 -5.34 -0.50
CA SER A 130 6.48 -4.57 -0.89
C SER A 130 6.13 -3.21 -1.50
N LEU A 131 4.87 -2.98 -1.91
CA LEU A 131 4.38 -1.74 -2.49
C LEU A 131 3.87 -0.81 -1.40
#